data_AF-A0ABC8RPB6-F1
#
_entry.id   AF-A0ABC8RPB6-F1
#
_cell.length_a   1.000
_cell.length_b   1.000
_cell.length_c   1.000
_cell.angle_alpha   90.00
_cell.angle_beta   90.00
_cell.angle_gamma   90.00
#
_symmetry.space_group_name_H-M   'P 1'
#
loop_
_entity.id
_entity.type
_entity.pdbx_description
1 polymer ?
#
loop_
_entity_poly.entity_id
_entity_poly.type
_entity_poly.pdbx_seq_one_letter_code
_entity_poly.pdbx_strand_id
1 'polypeptide(L)'
;MITEEFEEVPVQSRGFGILDVGYRSQVEAWAAGGSGILLKTTNSGKTWTRDKAADNIAANLYSVKFINDRNGFVLGNDGVLLRSLKFRFCTPAAVPSDAVMYRESETKT
;
A
#
# COMPACT_ATOMS: atom_id res chain seq x y z
N MET A 1 23.55 22.11 22.81
CA MET A 1 22.97 22.28 21.46
C MET A 1 22.67 20.87 20.98
N ILE A 2 21.40 20.51 20.79
CA ILE A 2 21.02 19.21 20.22
C ILE A 2 21.00 19.41 18.70
N THR A 3 21.81 18.65 17.97
CA THR A 3 21.83 18.63 16.50
C THR A 3 21.16 17.35 16.04
N GLU A 4 20.28 17.46 15.04
CA GLU A 4 19.69 16.28 14.40
C GLU A 4 20.63 15.74 13.31
N GLU A 5 20.68 14.41 13.19
CA GLU A 5 21.42 13.72 12.13
C GLU A 5 20.46 13.34 11.00
N PHE A 6 20.86 13.62 9.76
CA PHE A 6 20.10 13.29 8.56
C PHE A 6 20.87 12.27 7.72
N GLU A 7 20.17 11.25 7.23
CA GLU A 7 20.68 10.24 6.30
C GLU A 7 19.95 10.36 4.95
N GLU A 8 20.70 10.35 3.85
CA GLU A 8 20.11 10.28 2.52
C GLU A 8 19.69 8.83 2.22
N VAL A 9 18.42 8.63 1.89
CA VAL A 9 17.88 7.32 1.48
C VAL A 9 17.58 7.35 -0.02
N PRO A 10 18.29 6.54 -0.84
CA PRO A 10 18.04 6.50 -2.28
C PRO A 10 16.67 5.90 -2.57
N VAL A 11 15.89 6.59 -3.41
CA VAL A 11 14.57 6.13 -3.86
C VAL A 11 14.50 6.03 -5.38
N GLN A 12 13.82 5.01 -5.88
CA GLN A 12 13.65 4.80 -7.32
C GLN A 12 12.48 5.63 -7.87
N SER A 13 12.56 6.96 -7.78
CA SER A 13 11.53 7.88 -8.30
C SER A 13 11.65 8.15 -9.80
N ARG A 14 12.73 7.69 -10.45
CA ARG A 14 13.01 7.89 -11.88
C ARG A 14 12.99 9.36 -12.33
N GLY A 15 13.38 10.28 -11.44
CA GLY A 15 13.43 11.72 -11.70
C GLY A 15 12.13 12.47 -11.39
N PHE A 16 11.06 11.76 -10.99
CA PHE A 16 9.85 12.41 -10.49
C PHE A 16 10.01 12.84 -9.04
N GLY A 17 9.45 14.01 -8.70
CA GLY A 17 9.45 14.52 -7.34
C GLY A 17 8.58 13.66 -6.41
N ILE A 18 9.05 13.48 -5.18
CA ILE A 18 8.24 12.95 -4.07
C ILE A 18 7.58 14.14 -3.37
N LEU A 19 6.27 14.04 -3.14
CA LEU A 19 5.41 15.16 -2.76
C LEU A 19 4.85 15.02 -1.34
N ASP A 20 4.58 13.79 -0.87
CA ASP A 20 4.10 13.54 0.50
C ASP A 20 4.56 12.16 0.99
N VAL A 21 4.60 12.00 2.31
CA VAL A 21 4.82 10.72 2.99
C VAL A 21 3.81 10.53 4.11
N GLY A 22 3.13 9.39 4.11
CA GLY A 22 2.15 9.02 5.12
C GLY A 22 2.53 7.72 5.81
N TYR A 23 2.72 7.78 7.13
CA TYR A 23 2.95 6.60 7.96
C TYR A 23 1.63 5.94 8.32
N ARG A 24 1.54 4.64 8.07
CA ARG A 24 0.44 3.79 8.54
C ARG A 24 0.73 3.23 9.93
N SER A 25 2.00 2.98 10.21
CA SER A 25 2.52 2.49 11.48
C SER A 25 3.96 2.98 11.67
N GLN A 26 4.60 2.67 12.79
CA GLN A 26 6.00 3.03 13.02
C GLN A 26 6.98 2.40 12.01
N VAL A 27 6.58 1.34 11.31
CA VAL A 27 7.43 0.59 10.38
C VAL A 27 6.97 0.65 8.93
N GLU A 28 5.70 0.96 8.67
CA GLU A 28 5.14 1.03 7.33
C GLU A 28 4.70 2.46 6.96
N ALA A 29 5.15 2.92 5.80
CA ALA A 29 4.75 4.19 5.23
C ALA A 29 4.69 4.12 3.70
N TRP A 30 3.96 5.08 3.12
CA TRP A 30 3.88 5.29 1.67
C TRP A 30 4.34 6.69 1.34
N ALA A 31 5.14 6.83 0.29
CA ALA A 31 5.52 8.10 -0.30
C ALA A 31 4.89 8.23 -1.68
N ALA A 32 4.25 9.36 -1.93
CA ALA A 32 3.55 9.67 -3.18
C ALA A 32 4.31 10.75 -3.95
N GLY A 33 4.24 10.71 -5.28
CA GLY A 33 4.95 11.65 -6.13
C GLY A 33 4.32 11.86 -7.50
N GLY A 34 5.06 12.54 -8.37
CA GLY A 34 4.65 12.79 -9.74
C GLY A 34 4.50 11.51 -10.58
N SER A 35 3.70 11.57 -11.65
CA SER A 35 3.56 10.48 -12.64
C SER A 35 3.27 9.09 -12.06
N GLY A 36 2.37 9.01 -11.07
CA GLY A 36 1.93 7.77 -10.46
C GLY A 36 2.99 7.11 -9.58
N ILE A 37 4.02 7.85 -9.14
CA ILE A 37 5.00 7.31 -8.19
C ILE A 37 4.33 7.08 -6.85
N LEU A 38 4.29 5.80 -6.47
CA LEU A 38 3.94 5.35 -5.13
C LEU A 38 5.04 4.42 -4.65
N LEU A 39 5.68 4.79 -3.54
CA LEU A 39 6.72 4.00 -2.89
C LEU A 39 6.21 3.52 -1.53
N LYS A 40 6.70 2.38 -1.09
CA LYS A 40 6.38 1.79 0.20
C LYS A 40 7.65 1.41 0.95
N THR A 41 7.64 1.67 2.25
CA THR A 41 8.61 1.10 3.20
C THR A 41 7.91 0.14 4.16
N THR A 42 8.67 -0.84 4.65
CA THR A 42 8.25 -1.77 5.73
C THR A 42 9.31 -1.86 6.84
N ASN A 43 10.27 -0.94 6.84
CA ASN A 43 11.40 -0.91 7.77
C ASN A 43 11.69 0.52 8.25
N SER A 44 10.64 1.28 8.54
CA SER A 44 10.73 2.64 9.09
C SER A 44 11.48 3.63 8.19
N GLY A 45 11.33 3.50 6.86
CA GLY A 45 11.90 4.45 5.91
C GLY A 45 13.35 4.18 5.50
N LYS A 46 13.99 3.12 6.03
CA LYS A 46 15.36 2.74 5.66
C LYS A 46 15.49 2.31 4.21
N THR A 47 14.48 1.61 3.67
CA THR A 47 14.39 1.29 2.25
C THR A 47 12.99 1.48 1.72
N TRP A 48 12.90 1.79 0.42
CA TRP A 48 11.66 2.06 -0.29
C TRP A 48 11.59 1.24 -1.57
N THR A 49 10.43 0.62 -1.82
CA THR A 49 10.16 -0.13 -3.05
C THR A 49 8.92 0.43 -3.75
N ARG A 50 8.87 0.34 -5.09
CA ARG A 50 7.71 0.79 -5.85
C ARG A 50 6.49 -0.08 -5.53
N ASP A 51 5.42 0.56 -5.10
CA ASP A 51 4.13 -0.10 -4.89
C ASP A 51 3.34 -0.07 -6.21
N LYS A 52 3.04 -1.27 -6.73
CA LYS A 52 2.39 -1.45 -8.03
C LYS A 52 0.95 -0.97 -8.05
N ALA A 53 0.36 -0.63 -6.89
CA ALA A 53 -1.00 -0.12 -6.80
C ALA A 53 -1.26 1.15 -7.63
N ALA A 54 -0.21 1.92 -7.97
CA ALA A 54 -0.31 3.13 -8.78
C ALA A 54 0.29 3.00 -10.19
N ASP A 55 0.70 1.80 -10.64
CA ASP A 55 1.44 1.63 -11.91
C ASP A 55 0.69 2.12 -13.15
N ASN A 56 -0.65 2.08 -13.11
CA ASN A 56 -1.53 2.50 -14.22
C ASN A 56 -2.10 3.92 -14.04
N ILE A 57 -1.57 4.71 -13.09
CA ILE A 57 -2.06 6.04 -12.80
C ILE A 57 -1.17 7.08 -13.48
N ALA A 58 -1.72 7.70 -14.53
CA ALA A 58 -1.06 8.79 -15.25
C ALA A 58 -1.36 10.16 -14.61
N ALA A 59 -1.17 10.28 -13.29
CA ALA A 59 -1.46 11.49 -12.52
C ALA A 59 -0.41 11.70 -11.42
N ASN A 60 -0.26 12.94 -10.96
CA ASN A 60 0.51 13.25 -9.76
C ASN A 60 -0.29 12.81 -8.53
N LEU A 61 0.40 12.21 -7.57
CA LEU A 61 -0.15 11.85 -6.27
C LEU A 61 0.39 12.84 -5.23
N TYR A 62 -0.50 13.71 -4.74
CA TYR A 62 -0.14 14.86 -3.91
C TYR A 62 -0.15 14.58 -2.41
N SER A 63 -0.96 13.61 -1.96
CA SER A 63 -1.05 13.37 -0.51
C SER A 63 -1.28 11.91 -0.18
N VAL A 64 -0.69 11.50 0.95
CA VAL A 64 -0.91 10.21 1.60
C VAL A 64 -1.45 10.47 3.00
N LYS A 65 -2.60 9.89 3.34
CA LYS A 65 -3.22 10.04 4.67
C LYS A 65 -3.71 8.71 5.18
N PHE A 66 -3.22 8.30 6.34
CA PHE A 66 -3.76 7.16 7.09
C PHE A 66 -4.59 7.66 8.26
N ILE A 67 -5.83 7.17 8.35
CA ILE A 67 -6.72 7.41 9.49
C ILE A 67 -6.41 6.41 10.59
N ASN A 68 -6.09 5.17 10.20
CA ASN A 68 -5.65 4.09 11.08
C ASN A 68 -4.91 3.01 10.27
N ASP A 69 -4.62 1.89 10.91
CA ASP A 69 -3.89 0.75 10.33
C ASP A 69 -4.61 0.03 9.18
N ARG A 70 -5.90 0.34 8.96
CA ARG A 70 -6.77 -0.30 7.96
C ARG A 70 -7.29 0.66 6.90
N ASN A 71 -7.37 1.95 7.22
CA ASN A 71 -7.96 2.97 6.37
C ASN A 71 -6.92 4.03 6.04
N GLY A 72 -6.56 4.10 4.76
CA GLY A 72 -5.71 5.17 4.23
C GLY A 72 -6.09 5.54 2.82
N PHE A 73 -5.71 6.74 2.42
CA PHE A 73 -6.05 7.35 1.14
C PHE A 73 -4.81 7.97 0.50
N VAL A 74 -4.74 7.88 -0.82
CA VAL A 74 -3.79 8.65 -1.63
C VAL A 74 -4.59 9.49 -2.62
N LEU A 75 -4.31 10.78 -2.65
CA LEU A 75 -5.05 11.78 -3.44
C LEU A 75 -4.18 12.31 -4.57
N GLY A 76 -4.73 12.41 -5.78
CA GLY A 76 -4.05 12.95 -6.96
C GLY A 76 -4.90 13.95 -7.76
N ASN A 77 -4.36 14.46 -8.87
CA ASN A 77 -5.17 15.27 -9.81
C ASN A 77 -6.24 14.44 -10.52
N ASP A 78 -7.15 15.13 -11.21
CA ASP A 78 -8.17 14.55 -12.08
C ASP A 78 -9.09 13.53 -11.40
N GLY A 79 -9.37 13.75 -10.11
CA GLY A 79 -10.25 12.88 -9.32
C GLY A 79 -9.62 11.56 -8.90
N VAL A 80 -8.30 11.39 -9.08
CA VAL A 80 -7.59 10.19 -8.62
C VAL A 80 -7.65 10.08 -7.10
N LEU A 81 -8.25 9.00 -6.62
CA LEU A 81 -8.32 8.62 -5.22
C LEU A 81 -8.03 7.12 -5.10
N LEU A 82 -6.94 6.77 -4.44
CA LEU A 82 -6.69 5.40 -4.02
C LEU A 82 -7.12 5.21 -2.58
N ARG A 83 -7.78 4.09 -2.29
CA ARG A 83 -8.06 3.63 -0.93
C ARG A 83 -7.19 2.42 -0.62
N SER A 84 -6.41 2.50 0.47
CA SER A 84 -5.64 1.37 0.98
C SER A 84 -6.59 0.34 1.59
N LEU A 85 -6.47 -0.92 1.17
CA LEU A 85 -7.23 -2.05 1.70
C LEU A 85 -6.25 -3.04 2.35
N LYS A 86 -6.37 -3.27 3.65
CA LYS A 86 -5.69 -4.39 4.30
C LYS A 86 -6.66 -5.56 4.37
N PHE A 87 -6.51 -6.52 3.46
CA PHE A 87 -7.22 -7.79 3.57
C PHE A 87 -6.67 -8.57 4.77
N ARG A 88 -7.54 -9.10 5.62
CA ARG A 88 -7.14 -10.17 6.53
C ARG A 88 -6.99 -11.43 5.67
N PHE A 89 -5.77 -11.89 5.46
CA PHE A 89 -5.59 -13.29 5.10
C PHE A 89 -5.96 -14.10 6.34
N CYS A 90 -7.15 -14.70 6.33
CA CYS A 90 -7.37 -15.93 7.08
C CYS A 90 -6.53 -16.97 6.35
N THR A 91 -5.53 -17.55 7.02
CA THR A 91 -4.82 -18.69 6.44
C THR A 91 -5.85 -19.80 6.18
N PRO A 92 -5.83 -20.48 5.02
CA PRO A 92 -6.65 -21.67 4.79
C PRO A 92 -6.10 -22.87 5.59
N ALA A 93 -5.90 -22.70 6.90
CA ALA A 93 -5.34 -23.73 7.80
C ALA A 93 -6.36 -24.23 8.83
N ALA A 94 -7.67 -24.03 8.58
CA ALA A 94 -8.73 -24.56 9.45
C ALA A 94 -9.86 -25.23 8.64
N VAL A 95 -9.52 -25.95 7.58
CA VAL A 95 -10.38 -27.05 7.12
C VAL A 95 -9.89 -28.29 7.86
N PRO A 96 -10.62 -28.82 8.86
CA PRO A 96 -10.31 -30.14 9.41
C PRO A 96 -10.27 -31.15 8.26
N SER A 97 -9.37 -32.14 8.32
CA SER A 97 -9.22 -33.21 7.31
C SER A 97 -10.51 -33.99 7.02
N ASP A 98 -11.54 -33.79 7.84
CA ASP A 98 -12.75 -34.61 7.89
C ASP A 98 -13.99 -33.87 7.37
N ALA A 99 -13.82 -32.72 6.70
CA ALA A 99 -14.91 -32.03 6.03
C ALA A 99 -15.38 -32.85 4.81
N VAL A 100 -16.38 -33.70 5.03
CA VAL A 100 -17.11 -34.41 3.96
C VAL A 100 -17.80 -33.35 3.09
N MET A 101 -17.28 -33.17 1.87
CA MET A 101 -17.92 -32.36 0.85
C MET A 101 -19.22 -33.05 0.41
N TYR A 102 -20.37 -32.53 0.85
CA TYR A 102 -21.65 -32.91 0.24
C TYR A 102 -21.67 -32.39 -1.20
N ARG A 103 -21.59 -33.30 -2.18
CA ARG A 103 -21.94 -32.98 -3.56
C ARG A 103 -23.46 -32.96 -3.65
N GLU A 104 -24.06 -31.79 -3.84
CA GLU A 104 -25.42 -31.71 -4.35
C GLU A 104 -25.40 -32.28 -5.77
N SER A 105 -26.13 -33.39 -5.97
CA SER A 105 -26.36 -34.01 -7.26
C SER A 105 -27.23 -33.10 -8.12
N GLU A 106 -26.78 -32.84 -9.36
CA GLU A 106 -27.57 -32.23 -10.42
C GLU A 106 -28.91 -32.98 -10.58
N THR A 107 -30.03 -32.34 -10.27
CA THR A 107 -31.34 -32.79 -10.74
C THR A 107 -31.56 -32.27 -12.16
N LYS A 108 -31.35 -33.19 -13.10
CA LYS A 108 -31.82 -33.13 -14.48
C LYS A 108 -33.35 -33.10 -14.50
N THR A 109 -33.95 -32.09 -15.13
CA THR A 109 -35.23 -32.21 -15.85
C THR A 109 -35.19 -31.26 -17.04
#